data_AF-A0A2N0B2T4-F1
#
_entry.id   AF-A0A2N0B2T4-F1
#
_cell.length_a   1.000
_cell.length_b   1.000
_cell.length_c   1.000
_cell.angle_alpha   90.00
_cell.angle_beta   90.00
_cell.angle_gamma   90.00
#
_symmetry.space_group_name_H-M   'P 1'
#
loop_
_entity.id
_entity.type
_entity.pdbx_description
1 polymer ?
#
loop_
_entity_poly.entity_id
_entity_poly.type
_entity_poly.pdbx_seq_one_letter_code
_entity_poly.pdbx_strand_id
1 'polypeptide(L)'
;MNNKYSSVKIRLIVFVILLFTQCKHENKNSLQENLFLLQLLSGFSIPGPKAEWTRLSGVNGKSTFAYSIITDKDSGIYVTGNTVGNLDNQTLSGFQDLFLTKYNTAGDKQWTRLLGLASTTTEAVAVTSDTLNNVYATGNTNNALDGEVFIGTQGFSEQ
;
A
#
# COMPACT_ATOMS: atom_id res chain seq x y z
N MET A 1 -33.56 5.35 54.45
CA MET A 1 -34.07 3.97 54.38
C MET A 1 -33.75 3.40 53.01
N ASN A 2 -33.36 2.13 52.98
CA ASN A 2 -32.58 1.46 51.94
C ASN A 2 -33.34 1.00 50.70
N ASN A 3 -32.55 0.78 49.64
CA ASN A 3 -32.65 -0.26 48.59
C ASN A 3 -33.72 -0.15 47.50
N LYS A 4 -33.28 -0.15 46.22
CA LYS A 4 -33.11 -1.42 45.46
C LYS A 4 -32.42 -1.21 44.10
N TYR A 5 -31.18 -1.65 43.99
CA TYR A 5 -30.62 -2.16 42.73
C TYR A 5 -31.27 -3.52 42.43
N SER A 6 -31.98 -3.68 41.29
CA SER A 6 -32.30 -5.00 40.75
C SER A 6 -32.86 -4.94 39.32
N SER A 7 -32.01 -4.75 38.30
CA SER A 7 -32.33 -5.22 36.93
C SER A 7 -31.09 -5.34 36.02
N VAL A 8 -30.03 -6.00 36.50
CA VAL A 8 -28.83 -6.28 35.66
C VAL A 8 -28.52 -7.79 35.54
N LYS A 9 -29.30 -8.68 36.18
CA LYS A 9 -28.95 -10.12 36.24
C LYS A 9 -29.67 -11.04 35.25
N ILE A 10 -30.44 -10.53 34.28
CA ILE A 10 -31.20 -11.40 33.34
C ILE A 10 -30.61 -11.46 31.92
N ARG A 11 -29.66 -10.59 31.55
CA ARG A 11 -28.99 -10.68 30.23
C ARG A 11 -27.79 -11.63 30.17
N LEU A 12 -27.32 -12.15 31.31
CA LEU A 12 -26.12 -13.00 31.37
C LEU A 12 -26.41 -14.47 31.07
N ILE A 13 -27.66 -14.94 31.23
CA ILE A 13 -28.00 -16.36 31.15
C ILE A 13 -28.27 -16.82 29.71
N VAL A 14 -28.62 -15.91 28.79
CA VAL A 14 -28.86 -16.27 27.38
C VAL A 14 -27.56 -16.52 26.61
N PHE A 15 -26.42 -15.99 27.07
CA PHE A 15 -25.13 -16.12 26.38
C PHE A 15 -24.40 -17.45 26.65
N VAL A 16 -24.72 -18.14 27.75
CA VAL A 16 -24.06 -19.40 28.14
C VAL A 16 -24.60 -20.60 27.36
N ILE A 17 -25.81 -20.50 26.80
CA ILE A 17 -26.48 -21.63 26.13
C ILE A 17 -26.04 -21.78 24.66
N LEU A 18 -25.49 -20.74 24.03
CA LEU A 18 -24.96 -20.81 22.65
C LEU A 18 -23.55 -21.43 22.55
N LEU A 19 -22.91 -21.79 23.67
CA LEU A 19 -21.57 -22.38 23.70
C LEU A 19 -21.52 -23.90 23.51
N PHE A 20 -22.67 -24.57 23.34
CA PHE A 20 -22.72 -26.04 23.27
C PHE A 20 -23.01 -26.63 21.87
N THR A 21 -22.90 -25.86 20.78
CA THR A 21 -23.19 -26.38 19.43
C THR A 21 -22.08 -26.19 18.40
N GLN A 22 -20.84 -26.55 18.76
CA GLN A 22 -19.88 -27.04 17.77
C GLN A 22 -19.19 -28.29 18.29
N CYS A 23 -19.69 -29.43 17.85
CA CYS A 23 -19.03 -30.71 17.98
C CYS A 23 -18.64 -31.18 16.57
N LYS A 24 -17.33 -31.44 16.39
CA LYS A 24 -16.74 -32.51 15.54
C LYS A 24 -16.65 -32.24 14.02
N HIS A 25 -15.46 -31.87 13.50
CA HIS A 25 -14.38 -32.79 13.07
C HIS A 25 -13.25 -32.01 12.33
N GLU A 26 -12.02 -32.20 12.81
CA GLU A 26 -10.68 -31.98 12.23
C GLU A 26 -10.31 -30.73 11.38
N ASN A 27 -9.35 -29.99 11.94
CA ASN A 27 -8.08 -29.55 11.33
C ASN A 27 -7.88 -28.02 11.17
N LYS A 28 -6.78 -27.55 11.77
CA LYS A 28 -6.16 -26.20 11.79
C LYS A 28 -6.70 -25.20 12.83
N ASN A 29 -6.02 -25.17 13.98
CA ASN A 29 -5.82 -24.01 14.86
C ASN A 29 -7.06 -23.17 15.24
N SER A 30 -8.06 -23.79 15.86
CA SER A 30 -9.25 -23.13 16.41
C SER A 30 -8.98 -22.18 17.60
N LEU A 31 -7.73 -22.07 18.06
CA LEU A 31 -7.33 -21.08 19.07
C LEU A 31 -7.09 -19.70 18.47
N GLN A 32 -6.72 -19.58 17.18
CA GLN A 32 -6.49 -18.27 16.56
C GLN A 32 -7.77 -17.54 16.18
N GLU A 33 -8.79 -18.25 15.65
CA GLU A 33 -10.07 -17.63 15.30
C GLU A 33 -10.84 -17.15 16.55
N ASN A 34 -10.78 -17.93 17.65
CA ASN A 34 -11.35 -17.53 18.93
C ASN A 34 -10.58 -16.38 19.60
N LEU A 35 -9.26 -16.28 19.38
CA LEU A 35 -8.45 -15.17 19.89
C LEU A 35 -8.79 -13.86 19.18
N PHE A 36 -9.04 -13.91 17.87
CA PHE A 36 -9.40 -12.73 17.07
C PHE A 36 -10.76 -12.15 17.49
N LEU A 37 -11.75 -13.02 17.74
CA LEU A 37 -13.08 -12.62 18.20
C LEU A 37 -13.06 -12.08 19.64
N LEU A 38 -12.22 -12.62 20.52
CA LEU A 38 -12.08 -12.13 21.90
C LEU A 38 -11.34 -10.78 21.98
N GLN A 39 -10.40 -10.51 21.07
CA GLN A 39 -9.72 -9.21 20.95
C GLN A 39 -10.68 -8.09 20.52
N LEU A 40 -11.61 -8.37 19.60
CA LEU A 40 -12.65 -7.42 19.17
C LEU A 40 -13.65 -7.07 20.28
N LEU A 41 -13.93 -8.00 21.19
CA LEU A 41 -14.87 -7.82 22.31
C LEU A 41 -14.21 -7.20 23.57
N SER A 42 -12.88 -7.33 23.72
CA SER A 42 -12.14 -6.85 24.90
C SER A 42 -11.38 -5.54 24.68
N GLY A 43 -11.46 -4.95 23.49
CA GLY A 43 -10.77 -3.68 23.17
C GLY A 43 -9.24 -3.78 23.19
N PHE A 44 -8.69 -5.00 23.13
CA PHE A 44 -7.25 -5.21 23.13
C PHE A 44 -6.68 -4.89 21.74
N SER A 45 -5.96 -3.77 21.66
CA SER A 45 -5.06 -3.47 20.54
C SER A 45 -3.93 -4.50 20.52
N ILE A 46 -3.59 -5.00 19.34
CA ILE A 46 -2.43 -5.88 19.14
C ILE A 46 -1.18 -5.12 19.63
N PRO A 47 -0.33 -5.71 20.50
CA PRO A 47 0.93 -5.09 20.86
C PRO A 47 1.84 -5.08 19.63
N GLY A 48 2.07 -3.89 19.08
CA GLY A 48 2.92 -3.64 17.92
C GLY A 48 2.80 -2.19 17.47
N PRO A 49 3.75 -1.67 16.67
CA PRO A 49 3.60 -0.35 16.10
C PRO A 49 2.30 -0.29 15.28
N LYS A 50 1.38 0.56 15.72
CA LYS A 50 0.16 0.86 14.96
C LYS A 50 0.57 1.73 13.78
N ALA A 51 0.19 1.34 12.57
CA ALA A 51 0.35 2.21 11.41
C ALA A 51 -0.40 3.53 11.67
N GLU A 52 0.30 4.65 11.59
CA GLU A 52 -0.33 5.97 11.71
C GLU A 52 -1.34 6.20 10.59
N TRP A 53 -1.00 5.72 9.39
CA TRP A 53 -1.87 5.73 8.23
C TRP A 53 -1.56 4.57 7.28
N THR A 54 -2.57 4.21 6.49
CA THR A 54 -2.44 3.35 5.30
C THR A 54 -2.98 4.11 4.10
N ARG A 55 -2.30 4.01 2.96
CA ARG A 55 -2.75 4.56 1.67
C ARG A 55 -2.70 3.47 0.62
N LEU A 56 -3.81 3.30 -0.10
CA LEU A 56 -3.87 2.46 -1.28
C LEU A 56 -3.76 3.36 -2.52
N SER A 57 -2.86 3.00 -3.42
CA SER A 57 -2.66 3.69 -4.69
C SER A 57 -2.65 2.66 -5.81
N GLY A 58 -3.51 2.86 -6.80
CA GLY A 58 -3.67 1.93 -7.91
C GLY A 58 -4.91 2.24 -8.72
N VAL A 59 -5.08 1.49 -9.81
CA VAL A 59 -6.17 1.69 -10.77
C VAL A 59 -7.09 0.47 -10.77
N ASN A 60 -8.41 0.70 -10.74
CA ASN A 60 -9.39 -0.38 -10.69
C ASN A 60 -9.26 -1.30 -11.93
N GLY A 61 -9.15 -2.62 -11.69
CA GLY A 61 -9.03 -3.61 -12.76
C GLY A 61 -7.71 -3.58 -13.54
N LYS A 62 -6.70 -2.85 -13.03
CA LYS A 62 -5.39 -2.69 -13.66
C LYS A 62 -4.28 -2.91 -12.62
N SER A 63 -3.11 -3.34 -13.09
CA SER A 63 -1.95 -3.52 -12.23
C SER A 63 -1.26 -2.19 -11.95
N THR A 64 -0.83 -1.98 -10.71
CA THR A 64 0.01 -0.87 -10.29
C THR A 64 0.97 -1.41 -9.25
N PHE A 65 2.27 -1.30 -9.50
CA PHE A 65 3.31 -1.88 -8.66
C PHE A 65 4.23 -0.76 -8.19
N ALA A 66 4.54 -0.74 -6.89
CA ALA A 66 5.55 0.15 -6.31
C ALA A 66 6.85 -0.64 -6.10
N TYR A 67 8.00 -0.01 -6.36
CA TYR A 67 9.31 -0.66 -6.27
C TYR A 67 10.26 0.01 -5.29
N SER A 68 10.17 1.33 -5.13
CA SER A 68 11.09 2.06 -4.25
C SER A 68 10.39 3.24 -3.58
N ILE A 69 10.87 3.58 -2.37
CA ILE A 69 10.37 4.64 -1.52
C ILE A 69 11.55 5.36 -0.85
N ILE A 70 11.47 6.68 -0.76
CA ILE A 70 12.43 7.52 -0.04
C ILE A 70 11.74 8.65 0.72
N THR A 71 12.50 9.34 1.55
CA THR A 71 12.14 10.62 2.15
C THR A 71 13.14 11.71 1.75
N ASP A 72 12.69 12.93 1.51
CA ASP A 72 13.55 14.11 1.38
C ASP A 72 13.83 14.77 2.76
N LYS A 73 14.67 15.81 2.81
CA LYS A 73 15.03 16.49 4.08
C LYS A 73 13.85 17.25 4.70
N ASP A 74 12.84 17.58 3.90
CA ASP A 74 11.63 18.29 4.33
C ASP A 74 10.50 17.29 4.69
N SER A 75 10.85 16.02 4.87
CA SER A 75 9.94 14.92 5.21
C SER A 75 8.85 14.65 4.16
N GLY A 76 9.10 15.00 2.90
CA GLY A 76 8.32 14.52 1.76
C GLY A 76 8.62 13.05 1.50
N ILE A 77 7.59 12.23 1.38
CA ILE A 77 7.72 10.80 1.08
C ILE A 77 7.47 10.58 -0.41
N TYR A 78 8.38 9.94 -1.13
CA TYR A 78 8.26 9.67 -2.56
C TYR A 78 8.22 8.18 -2.81
N VAL A 79 7.25 7.74 -3.61
CA VAL A 79 7.11 6.34 -4.03
C VAL A 79 7.18 6.31 -5.54
N THR A 80 8.01 5.44 -6.08
CA THR A 80 8.06 5.18 -7.53
C THR A 80 7.64 3.75 -7.85
N GLY A 81 7.11 3.58 -9.05
CA GLY A 81 6.63 2.31 -9.55
C GLY A 81 6.19 2.41 -10.99
N ASN A 82 5.40 1.44 -11.47
CA ASN A 82 4.73 1.56 -12.76
C ASN A 82 3.26 1.17 -12.69
N THR A 83 2.49 1.63 -13.67
CA THR A 83 1.07 1.34 -13.80
C THR A 83 0.68 1.08 -15.25
N VAL A 84 -0.27 0.16 -15.44
CA VAL A 84 -0.92 -0.13 -16.73
C VAL A 84 -2.34 0.47 -16.81
N GLY A 85 -2.63 1.44 -15.93
CA GLY A 85 -3.89 2.17 -15.92
C GLY A 85 -3.71 3.67 -15.71
N ASN A 86 -4.76 4.44 -16.04
CA ASN A 86 -4.80 5.87 -15.80
C ASN A 86 -4.83 6.14 -14.29
N LEU A 87 -3.70 6.55 -13.73
CA LEU A 87 -3.51 6.76 -12.30
C LEU A 87 -3.71 8.25 -11.96
N ASP A 88 -4.49 8.54 -10.92
CA ASP A 88 -4.68 9.89 -10.39
C ASP A 88 -5.07 10.93 -11.45
N ASN A 89 -6.04 10.56 -12.29
CA ASN A 89 -6.56 11.38 -13.39
C ASN A 89 -5.52 11.73 -14.46
N GLN A 90 -4.39 11.02 -14.51
CA GLN A 90 -3.42 11.12 -15.60
C GLN A 90 -3.64 9.96 -16.58
N THR A 91 -3.62 10.29 -17.86
CA THR A 91 -3.70 9.31 -18.94
C THR A 91 -2.32 8.70 -19.16
N LEU A 92 -2.26 7.38 -19.35
CA LEU A 92 -1.03 6.73 -19.79
C LEU A 92 -0.58 7.29 -21.13
N SER A 93 0.72 7.50 -21.26
CA SER A 93 1.37 7.77 -22.53
C SER A 93 1.62 6.48 -23.30
N GLY A 94 2.07 5.42 -22.61
CA GLY A 94 2.41 4.12 -23.19
C GLY A 94 1.45 2.98 -22.83
N PHE A 95 1.95 1.75 -23.00
CA PHE A 95 1.27 0.54 -22.49
C PHE A 95 1.43 0.41 -20.98
N GLN A 96 2.52 0.96 -20.45
CA GLN A 96 2.86 1.04 -19.04
C GLN A 96 3.75 2.26 -18.84
N ASP A 97 3.41 3.06 -17.84
CA ASP A 97 4.18 4.26 -17.49
C ASP A 97 4.80 4.10 -16.10
N LEU A 98 6.00 4.67 -15.93
CA LEU A 98 6.57 4.95 -14.63
C LEU A 98 5.70 5.97 -13.92
N PHE A 99 5.49 5.80 -12.61
CA PHE A 99 4.91 6.85 -11.79
C PHE A 99 5.88 7.28 -10.68
N LEU A 100 5.75 8.53 -10.28
CA LEU A 100 6.32 9.08 -9.05
C LEU A 100 5.20 9.78 -8.28
N THR A 101 4.99 9.38 -7.03
CA THR A 101 3.97 9.98 -6.14
C THR A 101 4.63 10.56 -4.91
N LYS A 102 4.28 11.80 -4.56
CA LYS A 102 4.69 12.45 -3.31
C LYS A 102 3.55 12.43 -2.28
N TYR A 103 3.89 12.13 -1.03
CA TYR A 103 3.04 12.26 0.15
C TYR A 103 3.70 13.22 1.16
N ASN A 104 2.89 13.85 2.00
CA ASN A 104 3.37 14.53 3.22
C ASN A 104 3.49 13.52 4.38
N THR A 105 3.99 13.96 5.54
CA THR A 105 4.15 13.13 6.74
C THR A 105 2.84 12.60 7.32
N ALA A 106 1.72 13.30 7.10
CA ALA A 106 0.38 12.85 7.47
C ALA A 106 -0.18 11.76 6.53
N GLY A 107 0.58 11.39 5.49
CA GLY A 107 0.18 10.41 4.47
C GLY A 107 -0.71 11.01 3.38
N ASP A 108 -0.90 12.32 3.32
CA ASP A 108 -1.73 12.94 2.28
C ASP A 108 -0.94 13.06 0.99
N LYS A 109 -1.51 12.51 -0.08
CA LYS A 109 -0.93 12.57 -1.42
C LYS A 109 -0.92 14.02 -1.90
N GLN A 110 0.28 14.53 -2.16
CA GLN A 110 0.48 15.88 -2.68
C GLN A 110 0.31 15.89 -4.21
N TRP A 111 0.90 14.90 -4.89
CA TRP A 111 0.79 14.74 -6.33
C TRP A 111 1.27 13.37 -6.80
N THR A 112 0.87 13.02 -8.03
CA THR A 112 1.44 11.92 -8.83
C THR A 112 1.91 12.49 -10.16
N ARG A 113 2.94 11.90 -10.76
CA ARG A 113 3.38 12.16 -12.14
C ARG A 113 3.55 10.83 -12.85
N LEU A 114 3.01 10.72 -14.06
CA LEU A 114 3.31 9.64 -14.99
C LEU A 114 4.40 10.07 -15.97
N LEU A 115 5.35 9.18 -16.22
CA LEU A 115 6.38 9.32 -17.22
C LEU A 115 6.39 8.07 -18.09
N GLY A 116 6.13 8.28 -19.37
CA GLY A 116 6.12 7.20 -20.35
C GLY A 116 6.15 7.73 -21.77
N LEU A 117 6.04 6.80 -22.71
CA LEU A 117 6.14 7.09 -24.14
C LEU A 117 5.09 6.29 -24.91
N ALA A 118 4.55 6.91 -25.97
CA ALA A 118 3.62 6.26 -26.89
C ALA A 118 4.11 4.87 -27.33
N SER A 119 3.19 3.89 -27.26
CA SER A 119 3.42 2.50 -27.70
C SER A 119 4.64 1.82 -27.05
N THR A 120 5.02 2.25 -25.85
CA THR A 120 6.21 1.78 -25.14
C THR A 120 5.88 1.42 -23.69
N THR A 121 6.72 0.60 -23.06
CA THR A 121 6.70 0.32 -21.62
C THR A 121 7.86 1.07 -20.97
N THR A 122 7.54 1.91 -19.99
CA THR A 122 8.53 2.57 -19.12
C THR A 122 8.41 1.98 -17.71
N GLU A 123 9.51 1.47 -17.19
CA GLU A 123 9.59 0.78 -15.90
C GLU A 123 10.40 1.61 -14.91
N ALA A 124 9.94 1.70 -13.67
CA ALA A 124 10.73 2.27 -12.59
C ALA A 124 11.61 1.21 -11.94
N VAL A 125 12.79 1.61 -11.48
CA VAL A 125 13.71 0.76 -10.72
C VAL A 125 13.94 1.33 -9.33
N ALA A 126 14.33 2.60 -9.24
CA ALA A 126 14.68 3.24 -7.98
C ALA A 126 14.34 4.73 -7.97
N VAL A 127 14.31 5.30 -6.76
CA VAL A 127 14.22 6.75 -6.55
C VAL A 127 15.21 7.16 -5.45
N THR A 128 15.84 8.32 -5.61
CA THR A 128 16.72 8.95 -4.61
C THR A 128 16.48 10.45 -4.55
N SER A 129 16.97 11.10 -3.49
CA SER A 129 16.99 12.55 -3.38
C SER A 129 18.35 13.06 -2.94
N ASP A 130 18.69 14.29 -3.33
CA ASP A 130 19.90 14.97 -2.86
C ASP A 130 19.61 15.88 -1.66
N THR A 131 20.67 16.50 -1.11
CA THR A 131 20.58 17.41 0.03
C THR A 131 19.86 18.73 -0.28
N LEU A 132 19.60 19.01 -1.57
CA LEU A 132 18.87 20.18 -2.03
C LEU A 132 17.38 19.85 -2.33
N ASN A 133 16.94 18.63 -2.03
CA ASN A 133 15.60 18.09 -2.31
C ASN A 133 15.25 17.94 -3.80
N ASN A 134 16.25 17.81 -4.66
CA ASN A 134 15.97 17.29 -6.00
C ASN A 134 15.70 15.79 -5.89
N VAL A 135 14.75 15.30 -6.68
CA VAL A 135 14.34 13.90 -6.69
C VAL A 135 14.68 13.28 -8.04
N TYR A 136 15.37 12.16 -8.01
CA TYR A 136 15.85 11.45 -9.19
C TYR A 136 15.22 10.06 -9.19
N ALA A 137 14.45 9.74 -10.22
CA ALA A 137 13.93 8.40 -10.46
C ALA A 137 14.69 7.77 -11.62
N THR A 138 15.00 6.48 -11.51
CA THR A 138 15.66 5.72 -12.55
C THR A 138 14.78 4.56 -12.99
N GLY A 139 15.02 4.08 -14.19
CA GLY A 139 14.12 3.15 -14.85
C GLY A 139 14.66 2.63 -16.17
N ASN A 140 13.86 1.79 -16.81
CA ASN A 140 14.16 1.24 -18.13
C ASN A 140 13.06 1.63 -19.12
N THR A 141 13.47 1.91 -20.35
CA THR A 141 12.60 2.01 -21.52
C THR A 141 13.41 1.50 -22.71
N ASN A 142 12.74 1.00 -23.75
CA ASN A 142 13.38 0.51 -24.97
C ASN A 142 13.36 1.56 -26.10
N ASN A 143 13.09 2.83 -25.78
CA ASN A 143 12.94 3.90 -26.76
C ASN A 143 13.31 5.27 -26.16
N ALA A 144 13.40 6.29 -27.02
CA ALA A 144 13.73 7.67 -26.65
C ALA A 144 12.66 8.27 -25.70
N LEU A 145 13.07 8.88 -24.60
CA LEU A 145 12.17 9.43 -23.58
C LEU A 145 12.63 10.85 -23.21
N ASP A 146 11.67 11.76 -23.06
CA ASP A 146 11.92 13.15 -22.64
C ASP A 146 12.95 13.92 -23.50
N GLY A 147 12.98 13.62 -24.81
CA GLY A 147 13.93 14.24 -25.74
C GLY A 147 15.31 13.60 -25.78
N GLU A 148 15.59 12.63 -24.91
CA GLU A 148 16.83 11.86 -24.91
C GLU A 148 16.78 10.70 -25.89
N VAL A 149 17.81 10.56 -26.73
CA VAL A 149 17.90 9.53 -27.76
C VAL A 149 18.31 8.19 -27.13
N PHE A 150 17.62 7.11 -27.51
CA PHE A 150 18.00 5.76 -27.11
C PHE A 150 19.28 5.31 -27.83
N ILE A 151 20.38 5.12 -27.08
CA ILE A 151 21.72 4.80 -27.63
C ILE A 151 22.14 3.32 -27.38
N GLY A 152 21.23 2.35 -27.39
CA GLY A 152 21.65 0.95 -27.19
C GLY A 152 20.72 -0.16 -27.64
N THR A 153 21.07 -0.88 -28.71
CA THR A 153 20.83 -2.34 -28.78
C THR A 153 21.81 -3.03 -27.82
N GLN A 154 21.37 -4.04 -27.05
CA GLN A 154 22.22 -4.82 -26.14
C GLN A 154 23.60 -5.11 -26.76
N GLY A 155 24.63 -4.40 -26.30
CA GLY A 155 25.96 -4.43 -26.88
C GLY A 155 26.98 -4.92 -25.87
N PHE A 156 27.27 -6.22 -25.89
CA PHE A 156 28.64 -6.66 -25.59
C PHE A 156 29.48 -6.34 -26.84
N SER A 157 30.38 -5.38 -26.73
CA SER A 157 31.59 -5.38 -27.55
C SER A 157 32.78 -5.46 -26.60
N GLU A 158 33.35 -6.66 -26.48
CA GLU A 158 34.70 -6.82 -25.96
C GLU A 158 35.66 -6.04 -26.87
N GLN A 159 36.51 -5.21 -26.26
CA GLN A 159 37.81 -4.84 -26.83
C GLN A 159 38.86 -5.77 -26.25
#